data_AF-A0A238VIJ1-F1
#
_entry.id   AF-A0A238VIJ1-F1
#
_cell.length_a   1.000
_cell.length_b   1.000
_cell.length_c   1.000
_cell.angle_alpha   90.00
_cell.angle_beta   90.00
_cell.angle_gamma   90.00
#
_symmetry.space_group_name_H-M   'P 1'
#
loop_
_entity.id
_entity.type
_entity.pdbx_description
1 polymer ?
#
loop_
_entity_poly.entity_id
_entity_poly.type
_entity_poly.pdbx_seq_one_letter_code
_entity_poly.pdbx_strand_id
1 'polypeptide(L)'
;MGQELTIAIKMANTADALVARVREARKGPFTTPSNARLFADIGIDPMLLALAMELALKAWITLDQGSKIIREHNLSKLFDMLQPEQQEKIESDFRIACPWYNQSYLNPLGKDVASILDHHADAFVKWRYMHEMTHGSFSSSDMENVIESVLRLFRARYTSQTLTRNSAS
;
A
#
# COMPACT_ATOMS: atom_id res chain seq x y z
N MET A 1 -13.72 13.87 -18.35
CA MET A 1 -12.88 13.04 -17.46
C MET A 1 -13.14 11.58 -17.79
N GLY A 2 -12.11 10.76 -18.00
CA GLY A 2 -12.29 9.33 -18.30
C GLY A 2 -12.78 8.56 -17.07
N GLN A 3 -13.69 7.61 -17.26
CA GLN A 3 -14.31 6.83 -16.17
C GLN A 3 -13.25 6.08 -15.35
N GLU A 4 -12.17 5.63 -15.99
CA GLU A 4 -11.05 4.93 -15.35
C GLU A 4 -10.29 5.83 -14.38
N LEU A 5 -10.03 7.07 -14.77
CA LEU A 5 -9.31 8.05 -13.93
C LEU A 5 -10.12 8.35 -12.66
N THR A 6 -11.42 8.55 -12.78
CA THR A 6 -12.29 8.78 -11.62
C THR A 6 -12.31 7.58 -10.68
N ILE A 7 -12.36 6.35 -11.21
CA ILE A 7 -12.31 5.13 -10.41
C ILE A 7 -10.95 5.00 -9.71
N ALA A 8 -9.85 5.19 -10.42
CA ALA A 8 -8.49 5.11 -9.86
C ALA A 8 -8.28 6.13 -8.74
N ILE A 9 -8.71 7.38 -8.92
CA ILE A 9 -8.65 8.42 -7.88
C ILE A 9 -9.49 8.02 -6.67
N LYS A 10 -10.69 7.48 -6.87
CA LYS A 10 -11.54 7.01 -5.77
C LYS A 10 -10.86 5.90 -4.98
N MET A 11 -10.23 4.94 -5.65
CA MET A 11 -9.46 3.87 -4.99
C MET A 11 -8.29 4.43 -4.17
N ALA A 12 -7.48 5.33 -4.75
CA ALA A 12 -6.35 5.96 -4.06
C ALA A 12 -6.81 6.77 -2.83
N ASN A 13 -7.84 7.60 -2.96
CA ASN A 13 -8.39 8.36 -1.85
C ASN A 13 -8.95 7.46 -0.74
N THR A 14 -9.52 6.30 -1.11
CA THR A 14 -10.00 5.32 -0.13
C THR A 14 -8.82 4.69 0.61
N ALA A 15 -7.75 4.33 -0.10
CA ALA A 15 -6.53 3.81 0.52
C ALA A 15 -5.94 4.79 1.53
N ASP A 16 -5.84 6.08 1.18
CA ASP A 16 -5.41 7.13 2.11
C ASP A 16 -6.27 7.23 3.36
N ALA A 17 -7.60 7.22 3.19
CA ALA A 17 -8.53 7.28 4.30
C ALA A 17 -8.36 6.10 5.27
N LEU A 18 -8.07 4.91 4.74
CA LEU A 18 -7.80 3.72 5.55
C LEU A 18 -6.49 3.87 6.34
N VAL A 19 -5.40 4.32 5.71
CA VAL A 19 -4.13 4.59 6.41
C VAL A 19 -4.31 5.65 7.49
N ALA A 20 -4.99 6.75 7.17
CA ALA A 20 -5.30 7.81 8.12
C ALA A 20 -6.12 7.28 9.32
N ARG A 21 -7.13 6.45 9.05
CA ARG A 21 -7.97 5.85 10.10
C ARG A 21 -7.17 4.97 11.05
N VAL A 22 -6.22 4.19 10.51
CA VAL A 22 -5.31 3.35 11.30
C VAL A 22 -4.39 4.22 12.16
N ARG A 23 -3.83 5.29 11.60
CA ARG A 23 -2.98 6.23 12.36
C ARG A 23 -3.74 6.94 13.48
N GLU A 24 -4.94 7.41 13.22
CA GLU A 24 -5.78 8.08 14.21
C GLU A 24 -6.25 7.11 15.30
N ALA A 25 -6.53 5.85 14.96
CA ALA A 25 -6.83 4.80 15.94
C ALA A 25 -5.70 4.64 16.97
N ARG A 26 -4.44 4.78 16.54
CA ARG A 26 -3.27 4.70 17.41
C ARG A 26 -3.02 5.98 18.23
N LYS A 27 -3.48 7.15 17.76
CA LYS A 27 -3.27 8.46 18.40
C LYS A 27 -4.37 8.89 19.39
N GLY A 28 -5.56 8.29 19.32
CA GLY A 28 -6.73 8.76 20.09
C GLY A 28 -6.60 8.62 21.63
N PRO A 29 -7.32 9.43 22.43
CA PRO A 29 -7.20 9.49 23.89
C PRO A 29 -7.66 8.22 24.64
N PHE A 30 -8.14 7.20 23.93
CA PHE A 30 -8.52 5.89 24.46
C PHE A 30 -7.44 4.80 24.25
N THR A 31 -6.26 5.15 23.72
CA THR A 31 -5.13 4.23 23.66
C THR A 31 -4.43 4.17 25.02
N THR A 32 -5.08 3.54 25.99
CA THR A 32 -4.28 2.80 26.96
C THR A 32 -3.39 1.84 26.18
N PRO A 33 -2.14 1.57 26.62
CA PRO A 33 -1.26 0.60 25.96
C PRO A 33 -1.93 -0.76 25.71
N SER A 34 -2.96 -1.10 26.49
CA SER A 34 -3.78 -2.30 26.33
C SER A 34 -4.64 -2.28 25.07
N ASN A 35 -5.27 -1.17 24.70
CA ASN A 35 -6.21 -1.11 23.58
C ASN A 35 -5.51 -1.02 22.22
N ALA A 36 -4.42 -0.26 22.13
CA ALA A 36 -3.59 -0.21 20.92
C ALA A 36 -2.92 -1.56 20.62
N ARG A 37 -2.47 -2.28 21.68
CA ARG A 37 -2.07 -3.68 21.55
C ARG A 37 -3.25 -4.56 21.14
N LEU A 38 -4.43 -4.41 21.74
CA LEU A 38 -5.62 -5.19 21.39
C LEU A 38 -6.02 -5.06 19.90
N PHE A 39 -6.00 -3.87 19.31
CA PHE A 39 -6.34 -3.69 17.88
C PHE A 39 -5.27 -4.26 16.93
N ALA A 40 -4.00 -4.22 17.33
CA ALA A 40 -2.91 -4.90 16.63
C ALA A 40 -2.99 -6.43 16.81
N ASP A 41 -3.34 -6.90 18.01
CA ASP A 41 -3.47 -8.30 18.41
C ASP A 41 -4.72 -8.97 17.79
N ILE A 42 -5.81 -8.21 17.57
CA ILE A 42 -7.02 -8.66 16.87
C ILE A 42 -6.84 -8.56 15.33
N GLY A 43 -5.75 -7.95 14.84
CA GLY A 43 -5.44 -7.93 13.40
C GLY A 43 -6.27 -6.96 12.56
N ILE A 44 -6.99 -6.01 13.18
CA ILE A 44 -7.80 -5.01 12.46
C ILE A 44 -6.91 -4.03 11.70
N ASP A 45 -5.90 -3.47 12.37
CA ASP A 45 -4.94 -2.54 11.78
C ASP A 45 -4.21 -3.16 10.58
N PRO A 46 -3.62 -4.38 10.70
CA PRO A 46 -3.04 -5.09 9.57
C PRO A 46 -3.98 -5.32 8.40
N MET A 47 -5.24 -5.70 8.67
CA MET A 47 -6.23 -5.92 7.62
C MET A 47 -6.54 -4.64 6.85
N LEU A 48 -6.71 -3.51 7.56
CA LEU A 48 -6.99 -2.21 6.93
C LEU A 48 -5.79 -1.72 6.10
N LEU A 49 -4.56 -1.94 6.58
CA LEU A 49 -3.35 -1.60 5.83
C LEU A 49 -3.18 -2.48 4.59
N ALA A 50 -3.42 -3.79 4.68
CA ALA A 50 -3.40 -4.67 3.52
C ALA A 50 -4.43 -4.26 2.47
N LEU A 51 -5.66 -3.93 2.90
CA LEU A 51 -6.71 -3.42 2.01
C LEU A 51 -6.32 -2.07 1.37
N ALA A 52 -5.70 -1.17 2.14
CA ALA A 52 -5.22 0.10 1.60
C ALA A 52 -4.15 -0.13 0.52
N MET A 53 -3.22 -1.05 0.74
CA MET A 53 -2.21 -1.42 -0.25
C MET A 53 -2.83 -2.03 -1.51
N GLU A 54 -3.78 -2.95 -1.37
CA GLU A 54 -4.52 -3.55 -2.49
C GLU A 54 -5.21 -2.46 -3.33
N LEU A 55 -5.90 -1.52 -2.69
CA LEU A 55 -6.57 -0.41 -3.38
C LEU A 55 -5.57 0.52 -4.07
N ALA A 56 -4.43 0.81 -3.46
CA ALA A 56 -3.39 1.65 -4.03
C ALA A 56 -2.81 1.02 -5.32
N LEU A 57 -2.48 -0.28 -5.28
CA LEU A 57 -1.99 -1.00 -6.47
C LEU A 57 -3.06 -1.09 -7.57
N LYS A 58 -4.30 -1.39 -7.20
CA LYS A 58 -5.41 -1.44 -8.17
C LYS A 58 -5.71 -0.08 -8.79
N ALA A 59 -5.49 1.03 -8.07
CA ALA A 59 -5.60 2.37 -8.62
C ALA A 59 -4.58 2.59 -9.76
N TRP A 60 -3.33 2.18 -9.55
CA TRP A 60 -2.29 2.25 -10.58
C TRP A 60 -2.63 1.40 -11.81
N ILE A 61 -3.01 0.14 -11.60
CA ILE A 61 -3.38 -0.77 -12.68
C ILE A 61 -4.58 -0.22 -13.45
N THR A 62 -5.60 0.30 -12.74
CA THR A 62 -6.80 0.87 -13.37
C THR A 62 -6.47 2.10 -14.21
N LEU A 63 -5.53 2.93 -13.76
CA LEU A 63 -5.12 4.14 -14.49
C LEU A 63 -4.44 3.80 -15.83
N ASP A 64 -3.61 2.76 -15.85
CA ASP A 64 -2.79 2.43 -17.03
C ASP A 64 -3.43 1.38 -17.94
N GLN A 65 -4.10 0.37 -17.37
CA GLN A 65 -4.66 -0.79 -18.09
C GLN A 65 -6.19 -0.71 -18.25
N GLY A 66 -6.82 0.27 -17.61
CA GLY A 66 -8.25 0.55 -17.69
C GLY A 66 -9.11 -0.15 -16.65
N SER A 67 -10.43 0.00 -16.75
CA SER A 67 -11.42 -0.40 -15.73
C SER A 67 -11.78 -1.89 -15.68
N LYS A 68 -10.92 -2.77 -16.20
CA LYS A 68 -11.17 -4.23 -16.11
C LYS A 68 -11.19 -4.66 -14.65
N ILE A 69 -12.09 -5.57 -14.30
CA ILE A 69 -12.23 -6.07 -12.93
C ILE A 69 -10.97 -6.86 -12.55
N ILE A 70 -10.15 -6.30 -11.66
CA ILE A 70 -8.96 -6.95 -11.12
C ILE A 70 -9.39 -7.85 -9.95
N ARG A 71 -9.45 -9.17 -10.21
CA ARG A 71 -9.81 -10.21 -9.22
C ARG A 71 -8.63 -10.72 -8.39
N GLU A 72 -7.43 -10.22 -8.65
CA GLU A 72 -6.26 -10.57 -7.85
C GLU A 72 -6.27 -9.81 -6.52
N HIS A 73 -5.88 -10.49 -5.46
CA HIS A 73 -5.82 -9.98 -4.09
C HIS A 73 -4.43 -10.13 -3.47
N ASN A 74 -3.58 -10.95 -4.09
CA ASN A 74 -2.21 -11.15 -3.65
C ASN A 74 -1.39 -9.89 -3.94
N LEU A 75 -0.83 -9.28 -2.89
CA LEU A 75 -0.16 -7.98 -2.97
C LEU A 75 1.09 -8.02 -3.85
N SER A 76 1.87 -9.10 -3.80
CA SER A 76 3.03 -9.30 -4.65
C SER A 76 2.61 -9.41 -6.13
N LYS A 77 1.61 -10.23 -6.45
CA LYS A 77 1.10 -10.33 -7.83
C LYS A 77 0.52 -9.01 -8.35
N LEU A 78 -0.17 -8.24 -7.51
CA LEU A 78 -0.68 -6.93 -7.88
C LEU A 78 0.46 -5.95 -8.18
N PHE A 79 1.58 -6.05 -7.48
CA PHE A 79 2.77 -5.25 -7.76
C PHE A 79 3.43 -5.69 -9.07
N ASP A 80 3.54 -7.00 -9.32
CA ASP A 80 4.06 -7.55 -10.57
C ASP A 80 3.23 -7.15 -11.80
N MET A 81 1.93 -6.86 -11.61
CA MET A 81 1.06 -6.36 -12.67
C MET A 81 1.35 -4.90 -13.06
N LEU A 82 2.11 -4.14 -12.28
CA LEU A 82 2.56 -2.80 -12.65
C LEU A 82 3.61 -2.88 -13.77
N GLN A 83 3.75 -1.82 -14.55
CA GLN A 83 4.83 -1.76 -15.54
C GLN A 83 6.20 -1.77 -14.83
N PRO A 84 7.25 -2.40 -15.40
CA PRO A 84 8.56 -2.49 -14.77
C PRO A 84 9.12 -1.11 -14.34
N GLU A 85 8.89 -0.07 -15.14
CA GLU A 85 9.35 1.29 -14.84
C GLU A 85 8.63 1.88 -13.61
N GLN A 86 7.41 1.45 -13.33
CA GLN A 86 6.64 1.88 -12.15
C GLN A 86 7.14 1.17 -10.90
N GLN A 87 7.42 -0.13 -11.01
CA GLN A 87 7.99 -0.92 -9.92
C GLN A 87 9.32 -0.31 -9.48
N GLU A 88 10.23 -0.07 -10.43
CA GLU A 88 11.53 0.55 -10.16
C GLU A 88 11.38 1.95 -9.54
N LYS A 89 10.44 2.76 -10.04
CA LYS A 89 10.19 4.09 -9.48
C LYS A 89 9.69 4.04 -8.04
N ILE A 90 8.76 3.11 -7.75
CA ILE A 90 8.25 2.87 -6.39
C ILE A 90 9.37 2.41 -5.47
N GLU A 91 10.20 1.48 -5.92
CA GLU A 91 11.35 1.03 -5.14
C GLU A 91 12.35 2.14 -4.87
N SER A 92 12.68 2.93 -5.88
CA SER A 92 13.62 4.05 -5.71
C SER A 92 13.07 5.10 -4.74
N ASP A 93 11.79 5.47 -4.86
CA ASP A 93 11.14 6.42 -3.95
C ASP A 93 11.09 5.88 -2.51
N PHE A 94 10.81 4.58 -2.34
CA PHE A 94 10.83 3.91 -1.04
C PHE A 94 12.23 3.91 -0.42
N ARG A 95 13.28 3.59 -1.17
CA ARG A 95 14.69 3.59 -0.69
C ARG A 95 15.15 4.99 -0.26
N ILE A 96 14.66 6.03 -0.94
CA ILE A 96 14.94 7.43 -0.59
C ILE A 96 14.17 7.83 0.67
N ALA A 97 12.88 7.47 0.76
CA ALA A 97 12.02 7.83 1.88
C ALA A 97 12.37 7.06 3.16
N CYS A 98 12.87 5.84 3.02
CA CYS A 98 13.22 4.98 4.15
C CYS A 98 14.64 4.40 4.01
N PRO A 99 15.69 5.23 4.16
CA PRO A 99 17.09 4.81 3.97
C PRO A 99 17.54 3.68 4.91
N TRP A 100 16.86 3.51 6.03
CA TRP A 100 17.13 2.46 7.03
C TRP A 100 16.78 1.04 6.56
N TYR A 101 16.04 0.87 5.45
CA TYR A 101 15.81 -0.44 4.84
C TYR A 101 16.84 -0.82 3.78
N ASN A 102 17.73 0.10 3.38
CA ASN A 102 18.77 -0.18 2.40
C ASN A 102 19.77 -1.22 2.93
N GLN A 103 20.34 -1.99 1.99
CA GLN A 103 21.44 -2.89 2.31
C GLN A 103 22.56 -2.10 2.99
N SER A 104 22.94 -2.56 4.17
CA SER A 104 24.01 -1.96 4.96
C SER A 104 24.75 -3.04 5.73
N TYR A 105 25.85 -2.68 6.38
CA TYR A 105 26.61 -3.59 7.23
C TYR A 105 25.76 -4.21 8.36
N LEU A 106 24.70 -3.51 8.80
CA LEU A 106 23.78 -3.95 9.85
C LEU A 106 22.53 -4.65 9.31
N ASN A 107 22.26 -4.55 8.00
CA ASN A 107 21.16 -5.23 7.31
C ASN A 107 21.63 -5.71 5.92
N PRO A 108 22.34 -6.86 5.87
CA PRO A 108 23.01 -7.31 4.64
C PRO A 108 22.04 -7.78 3.55
N LEU A 109 20.80 -8.13 3.90
CA LEU A 109 19.77 -8.50 2.92
C LEU A 109 19.05 -7.26 2.37
N GLY A 110 18.91 -6.20 3.17
CA GLY A 110 18.00 -5.09 2.84
C GLY A 110 16.54 -5.56 2.84
N LYS A 111 15.60 -4.62 2.81
CA LYS A 111 14.19 -4.93 2.48
C LYS A 111 13.75 -4.02 1.35
N ASP A 112 13.41 -4.61 0.21
CA ASP A 112 12.78 -3.90 -0.89
C ASP A 112 11.25 -4.02 -0.81
N VAL A 113 10.57 -3.25 -1.65
CA VAL A 113 9.11 -3.21 -1.70
C VAL A 113 8.55 -4.58 -2.08
N ALA A 114 9.16 -5.26 -3.05
CA ALA A 114 8.75 -6.60 -3.48
C ALA A 114 8.79 -7.61 -2.33
N SER A 115 9.87 -7.64 -1.54
CA SER A 115 10.02 -8.53 -0.38
C SER A 115 9.02 -8.21 0.73
N ILE A 116 8.72 -6.92 0.97
CA ILE A 116 7.69 -6.52 1.95
C ILE A 116 6.30 -6.98 1.48
N LEU A 117 6.00 -6.84 0.19
CA LEU A 117 4.72 -7.25 -0.37
C LEU A 117 4.60 -8.77 -0.48
N ASP A 118 5.69 -9.50 -0.74
CA ASP A 118 5.72 -10.97 -0.75
C ASP A 118 5.51 -11.54 0.65
N HIS A 119 6.21 -11.00 1.65
CA HIS A 119 5.99 -11.34 3.07
C HIS A 119 4.54 -11.09 3.52
N HIS A 120 3.85 -10.17 2.86
CA HIS A 120 2.46 -9.81 3.11
C HIS A 120 1.50 -10.23 1.98
N ALA A 121 1.89 -11.15 1.10
CA ALA A 121 1.18 -11.38 -0.16
C ALA A 121 -0.28 -11.79 0.06
N ASP A 122 -0.51 -12.72 1.01
CA ASP A 122 -1.83 -13.24 1.36
C ASP A 122 -2.37 -12.67 2.68
N ALA A 123 -1.83 -11.54 3.14
CA ALA A 123 -2.22 -10.85 4.37
C ALA A 123 -3.75 -10.81 4.54
N PHE A 124 -4.44 -10.27 3.54
CA PHE A 124 -5.89 -10.09 3.55
C PHE A 124 -6.64 -11.42 3.66
N VAL A 125 -6.17 -12.46 2.96
CA VAL A 125 -6.77 -13.81 2.98
C VAL A 125 -6.56 -14.45 4.35
N LYS A 126 -5.34 -14.37 4.89
CA LYS A 126 -5.01 -14.91 6.22
C LYS A 126 -5.85 -14.25 7.31
N TRP A 127 -6.13 -12.94 7.23
CA TRP A 127 -7.03 -12.25 8.18
C TRP A 127 -8.47 -12.70 8.16
N ARG A 128 -8.96 -13.21 7.03
CA ARG A 128 -10.28 -13.85 6.96
C ARG A 128 -10.31 -15.17 7.73
N TYR A 129 -9.19 -15.87 7.82
CA TYR A 129 -9.03 -17.14 8.54
C TYR A 129 -8.13 -16.93 9.75
N MET A 130 -8.55 -16.05 10.67
CA MET A 130 -7.76 -15.67 11.84
C MET A 130 -7.27 -16.86 12.70
N HIS A 131 -8.00 -17.98 12.70
CA HIS A 131 -7.62 -19.21 13.40
C HIS A 131 -6.46 -19.98 12.73
N GLU A 132 -6.13 -19.66 11.49
CA GLU A 132 -5.00 -20.22 10.72
C GLU A 132 -3.75 -19.33 10.82
N MET A 133 -3.82 -18.20 11.54
CA MET A 133 -2.66 -17.34 11.75
C MET A 133 -1.66 -17.96 12.72
N THR A 134 -0.61 -18.53 12.17
CA THR A 134 0.61 -18.85 12.93
C THR A 134 1.40 -17.56 13.20
N HIS A 135 1.07 -16.81 14.27
CA HIS A 135 1.82 -15.67 14.84
C HIS A 135 2.69 -14.85 13.85
N GLY A 136 2.20 -14.62 12.63
CA GLY A 136 2.97 -14.01 11.56
C GLY A 136 3.13 -12.54 11.89
N SER A 137 4.36 -12.09 12.09
CA SER A 137 4.62 -10.68 12.40
C SER A 137 4.26 -9.81 11.20
N PHE A 138 3.15 -9.09 11.27
CA PHE A 138 2.83 -8.02 10.34
C PHE A 138 3.55 -6.75 10.79
N SER A 139 4.38 -6.18 9.91
CA SER A 139 5.00 -4.89 10.20
C SER A 139 4.13 -3.77 9.65
N SER A 140 3.28 -3.20 10.52
CA SER A 140 2.44 -2.06 10.15
C SER A 140 3.27 -0.86 9.65
N SER A 141 4.46 -0.67 10.22
CA SER A 141 5.35 0.41 9.78
C SER A 141 5.90 0.16 8.38
N ASP A 142 6.34 -1.07 8.07
CA ASP A 142 6.86 -1.40 6.74
C ASP A 142 5.76 -1.19 5.70
N MET A 143 4.56 -1.71 5.97
CA MET A 143 3.41 -1.59 5.06
C MET A 143 2.99 -0.12 4.86
N GLU A 144 2.91 0.68 5.92
CA GLU A 144 2.57 2.10 5.80
C GLU A 144 3.57 2.87 4.92
N ASN A 145 4.87 2.65 5.12
CA ASN A 145 5.92 3.32 4.34
C ASN A 145 5.84 2.96 2.85
N VAL A 146 5.52 1.70 2.54
CA VAL A 146 5.29 1.25 1.16
C VAL A 146 4.04 1.92 0.57
N ILE A 147 2.90 1.90 1.29
CA ILE A 147 1.65 2.52 0.83
C ILE A 147 1.86 4.01 0.56
N GLU A 148 2.57 4.72 1.43
CA GLU A 148 2.87 6.13 1.23
C GLU A 148 3.66 6.39 -0.04
N SER A 149 4.67 5.58 -0.32
CA SER A 149 5.48 5.71 -1.54
C SER A 149 4.63 5.46 -2.80
N VAL A 150 3.79 4.41 -2.79
CA VAL A 150 2.88 4.08 -3.89
C VAL A 150 1.86 5.21 -4.13
N LEU A 151 1.22 5.73 -3.08
CA LEU A 151 0.22 6.79 -3.20
C LEU A 151 0.85 8.15 -3.58
N ARG A 152 2.03 8.47 -3.05
CA ARG A 152 2.78 9.69 -3.42
C ARG A 152 3.11 9.70 -4.91
N LEU A 153 3.65 8.61 -5.43
CA LEU A 153 3.97 8.51 -6.85
C LEU A 153 2.73 8.46 -7.73
N PHE A 154 1.65 7.81 -7.28
CA PHE A 154 0.37 7.82 -7.98
C PHE A 154 -0.12 9.26 -8.16
N ARG A 155 -0.03 10.05 -7.08
CA ARG A 155 -0.43 11.46 -7.05
C ARG A 155 0.37 12.33 -7.99
N ALA A 156 1.69 12.17 -7.97
CA ALA A 156 2.57 12.87 -8.89
C ALA A 156 2.19 12.57 -10.35
N ARG A 157 1.95 11.30 -10.68
CA ARG A 157 1.59 10.87 -12.04
C ARG A 157 0.24 11.42 -12.50
N TYR A 158 -0.82 11.30 -11.69
CA TYR A 158 -2.13 11.80 -12.13
C TYR A 158 -2.12 13.32 -12.26
N THR A 159 -1.42 14.04 -11.37
CA THR A 159 -1.36 15.51 -11.41
C THR A 159 -0.71 15.97 -12.70
N SER A 160 0.38 15.31 -13.12
CA SER A 160 1.00 15.54 -14.41
C SER A 160 0.03 15.27 -15.57
N GLN A 161 -0.68 14.13 -15.58
CA GLN A 161 -1.63 13.80 -16.65
C GLN A 161 -2.79 14.81 -16.76
N THR A 162 -3.30 15.31 -15.63
CA THR A 162 -4.36 16.34 -15.63
C THR A 162 -3.86 17.67 -16.15
N LEU A 163 -2.62 18.06 -15.85
CA LEU A 163 -2.00 19.29 -16.34
C LEU A 163 -1.79 19.22 -17.85
N THR A 164 -1.22 18.14 -18.37
CA THR A 164 -0.97 17.98 -19.81
C THR A 164 -2.26 18.00 -20.64
N ARG A 165 -3.35 17.42 -20.11
CA ARG A 165 -4.65 17.40 -20.79
C ARG A 165 -5.32 18.76 -20.83
N ASN A 166 -5.14 19.58 -19.79
CA ASN A 166 -5.69 20.93 -19.73
C ASN A 166 -4.88 21.93 -20.58
N SER A 167 -3.60 21.65 -20.88
CA SER A 167 -2.77 22.46 -21.79
C SER A 167 -2.99 22.15 -23.27
N ALA A 168 -3.71 21.06 -23.58
CA ALA A 168 -3.98 20.58 -24.93
C ALA A 168 -5.46 20.76 -25.35
N SER A 169 -6.27 21.45 -24.54
CA SER A 169 -7.65 21.89 -24.84
C SER A 169 -7.70 23.41 -24.87
#